data_AF-E2CPH6-F1
#
_entry.id   AF-E2CPH6-F1
#
_cell.length_a   1.000
_cell.length_b   1.000
_cell.length_c   1.000
_cell.angle_alpha   90.00
_cell.angle_beta   90.00
_cell.angle_gamma   90.00
#
_symmetry.space_group_name_H-M   'P 1'
#
loop_
_entity.id
_entity.type
_entity.pdbx_description
1 polymer ?
#
loop_
_entity_poly.entity_id
_entity_poly.type
_entity_poly.pdbx_seq_one_letter_code
_entity_poly.pdbx_strand_id
1 'polypeptide(L)'
;MHVSKNGVAFIEGHEGFVARAYLDPAGVLTIGTGFTNRSGVFREFWGGKLKPGDRITRDQNKKVLKAALKGEYEPPVKAAMPKGAKQHEFDAAVSAVFNLGPKFVTWKAFQLWKAGEHQAAANHWAKNYNKAGGRKLAGLVRRREEEAHLFLTGVYAGIGEGVQRKETAKPSPQPDPVVEEAQEALKRFGFDPGAIDGWMGRRTKAAVLAYQKTHPHLTNDGIIGPATLAQLRRDAVATKETLTQGGGFPWCLPLVRSLPAFLGASLHWLLLLWRWSGLAGGIGTYGNAGSTRCLAVRWSDVEAL
;
A
#
# COMPACT_ATOMS: atom_id res chain seq x y z
N MET A 1 -6.58 -32.73 -9.53
CA MET A 1 -5.61 -32.24 -8.52
C MET A 1 -6.13 -30.95 -7.91
N HIS A 2 -5.82 -30.66 -6.65
CA HIS A 2 -6.09 -29.37 -5.98
C HIS A 2 -4.87 -29.02 -5.14
N VAL A 3 -4.68 -27.75 -4.79
CA VAL A 3 -3.53 -27.36 -3.97
C VAL A 3 -3.60 -28.08 -2.63
N SER A 4 -2.49 -28.71 -2.21
CA SER A 4 -2.47 -29.47 -0.96
C SER A 4 -2.54 -28.56 0.27
N LYS A 5 -2.76 -29.13 1.46
CA LYS A 5 -2.69 -28.36 2.72
C LYS A 5 -1.32 -27.69 2.89
N ASN A 6 -0.25 -28.40 2.56
CA ASN A 6 1.12 -27.89 2.63
C ASN A 6 1.36 -26.83 1.56
N GLY A 7 0.81 -26.98 0.35
CA GLY A 7 0.84 -25.97 -0.70
C GLY A 7 0.15 -24.67 -0.29
N VAL A 8 -1.02 -24.75 0.35
CA VAL A 8 -1.72 -23.55 0.88
C VAL A 8 -0.85 -22.85 1.93
N ALA A 9 -0.26 -23.60 2.86
CA ALA A 9 0.60 -23.04 3.90
C ALA A 9 1.88 -22.41 3.32
N PHE A 10 2.46 -23.04 2.29
CA PHE A 10 3.63 -22.52 1.57
C PHE A 10 3.33 -21.18 0.89
N ILE A 11 2.20 -21.08 0.17
CA ILE A 11 1.75 -19.84 -0.46
C ILE A 11 1.49 -18.76 0.60
N GLU A 12 0.75 -19.09 1.68
CA GLU A 12 0.47 -18.15 2.78
C GLU A 12 1.76 -17.60 3.42
N GLY A 13 2.80 -18.43 3.53
CA GLY A 13 4.11 -18.05 4.06
C GLY A 13 4.83 -16.98 3.25
N HIS A 14 4.57 -16.88 1.94
CA HIS A 14 5.19 -15.90 1.05
C HIS A 14 4.43 -14.57 0.93
N GLU A 15 3.11 -14.60 1.00
CA GLU A 15 2.27 -13.41 0.76
C GLU A 15 2.19 -12.48 1.97
N GLY A 16 2.43 -13.01 3.18
CA GLY A 16 2.16 -12.30 4.42
C GLY A 16 0.65 -12.09 4.65
N PHE A 17 0.30 -11.60 5.83
CA PHE A 17 -1.10 -11.41 6.23
C PHE A 17 -1.30 -10.01 6.79
N VAL A 18 -2.17 -9.22 6.16
CA VAL A 18 -2.57 -7.90 6.64
C VAL A 18 -4.05 -7.91 7.03
N ALA A 19 -4.31 -7.79 8.33
CA ALA A 19 -5.66 -7.93 8.87
C ALA A 19 -6.61 -6.76 8.54
N ARG A 20 -6.10 -5.59 8.14
CA ARG A 20 -6.87 -4.38 7.84
C ARG A 20 -6.66 -3.98 6.38
N ALA A 21 -7.71 -3.59 5.68
CA ALA A 21 -7.63 -3.13 4.30
C ALA A 21 -6.73 -1.90 4.19
N TYR A 22 -5.83 -1.90 3.20
CA TYR A 22 -4.88 -0.83 2.93
C TYR A 22 -4.76 -0.58 1.42
N LEU A 23 -4.30 0.61 1.04
CA LEU A 23 -3.96 0.90 -0.35
C LEU A 23 -2.52 0.46 -0.63
N ASP A 24 -2.35 -0.42 -1.61
CA ASP A 24 -1.02 -0.84 -2.07
C ASP A 24 -0.27 0.32 -2.80
N PRO A 25 1.01 0.13 -3.18
CA PRO A 25 1.75 1.17 -3.92
C PRO A 25 1.15 1.56 -5.27
N ALA A 26 0.28 0.72 -5.86
CA ALA A 26 -0.44 1.00 -7.09
C ALA A 26 -1.82 1.67 -6.85
N GLY A 27 -2.14 2.01 -5.59
CA GLY A 27 -3.40 2.64 -5.21
C GLY A 27 -4.60 1.68 -5.17
N VAL A 28 -4.36 0.36 -5.18
CA VAL A 28 -5.42 -0.66 -5.15
C VAL A 28 -5.67 -1.09 -3.71
N LEU A 29 -6.94 -1.05 -3.31
CA LEU A 29 -7.36 -1.50 -1.98
C LEU A 29 -7.18 -3.02 -1.86
N THR A 30 -6.41 -3.40 -0.84
CA THR A 30 -5.88 -4.75 -0.64
C THR A 30 -6.06 -5.19 0.81
N ILE A 31 -6.37 -6.47 1.06
CA ILE A 31 -6.52 -7.04 2.41
C ILE A 31 -6.03 -8.50 2.45
N GLY A 32 -5.67 -9.01 3.64
CA GLY A 32 -5.32 -10.41 3.84
C GLY A 32 -4.00 -10.77 3.18
N THR A 33 -3.99 -11.85 2.40
CA THR A 33 -2.87 -12.32 1.57
C THR A 33 -2.90 -11.71 0.15
N GLY A 34 -3.26 -10.43 0.02
CA GLY A 34 -3.24 -9.73 -1.28
C GLY A 34 -4.58 -9.68 -2.03
N PHE A 35 -5.72 -9.89 -1.35
CA PHE A 35 -7.03 -9.84 -2.01
C PHE A 35 -7.43 -8.41 -2.35
N THR A 36 -7.96 -8.23 -3.56
CA THR A 36 -8.48 -6.95 -4.07
C THR A 36 -9.87 -7.17 -4.66
N ASN A 37 -10.59 -6.07 -4.93
CA ASN A 37 -11.90 -6.11 -5.60
C ASN A 37 -11.86 -6.68 -7.04
N ARG A 38 -10.68 -6.99 -7.58
CA ARG A 38 -10.53 -7.62 -8.91
C ARG A 38 -10.84 -9.12 -8.87
N SER A 39 -10.61 -9.79 -7.74
CA SER A 39 -10.91 -11.21 -7.58
C SER A 39 -12.43 -11.39 -7.49
N GLY A 40 -12.98 -12.19 -8.40
CA GLY A 40 -14.40 -12.52 -8.41
C GLY A 40 -14.76 -13.37 -7.19
N VAL A 41 -13.90 -14.33 -6.87
CA VAL A 41 -14.07 -15.23 -5.72
C VAL A 41 -13.99 -14.45 -4.41
N PHE A 42 -13.06 -13.50 -4.30
CA PHE A 42 -12.98 -12.66 -3.11
C PHE A 42 -14.23 -11.79 -2.95
N ARG A 43 -14.73 -11.15 -4.02
CA ARG A 43 -15.94 -10.32 -3.93
C ARG A 43 -17.17 -11.11 -3.50
N GLU A 44 -17.32 -12.33 -4.01
CA GLU A 44 -18.40 -13.24 -3.61
C GLU A 44 -18.28 -13.60 -2.13
N PHE A 45 -17.08 -13.99 -1.68
CA PHE A 45 -16.83 -14.28 -0.26
C PHE A 45 -17.04 -13.05 0.65
N TRP A 46 -16.63 -11.87 0.20
CA TRP A 46 -16.71 -10.63 0.95
C TRP A 46 -18.14 -10.08 1.04
N GLY A 47 -19.03 -10.49 0.11
CA GLY A 47 -20.39 -9.99 0.04
C GLY A 47 -20.49 -8.54 -0.44
N GLY A 48 -19.48 -8.02 -1.15
CA GLY A 48 -19.49 -6.66 -1.66
C GLY A 48 -18.11 -6.12 -2.05
N LYS A 49 -18.03 -4.80 -2.27
CA LYS A 49 -16.76 -4.09 -2.50
C LYS A 49 -16.05 -3.86 -1.17
N LEU A 50 -14.78 -4.28 -1.10
CA LEU A 50 -13.82 -3.95 -0.04
C LEU A 50 -13.76 -2.43 0.14
N LYS A 51 -13.73 -1.97 1.39
CA LYS A 51 -13.70 -0.55 1.78
C LYS A 51 -12.51 -0.27 2.72
N PRO A 52 -12.01 0.97 2.77
CA PRO A 52 -11.01 1.36 3.75
C PRO A 52 -11.50 1.07 5.18
N GLY A 53 -10.64 0.48 6.01
CA GLY A 53 -10.96 0.14 7.39
C GLY A 53 -11.53 -1.26 7.61
N ASP A 54 -11.95 -1.95 6.56
CA ASP A 54 -12.39 -3.35 6.60
C ASP A 54 -11.34 -4.26 7.25
N ARG A 55 -11.79 -5.30 7.96
CA ARG A 55 -10.91 -6.24 8.68
C ARG A 55 -11.25 -7.69 8.34
N ILE A 56 -10.21 -8.50 8.13
CA ILE A 56 -10.33 -9.94 7.88
C ILE A 56 -9.61 -10.73 8.97
N THR A 57 -10.22 -11.81 9.44
CA THR A 57 -9.55 -12.75 10.37
C THR A 57 -8.63 -13.70 9.60
N ARG A 58 -7.69 -14.35 10.31
CA ARG A 58 -6.83 -15.38 9.69
C ARG A 58 -7.65 -16.54 9.12
N ASP A 59 -8.71 -16.94 9.79
CA ASP A 59 -9.56 -18.04 9.33
C ASP A 59 -10.40 -17.66 8.11
N GLN A 60 -10.93 -16.44 8.07
CA GLN A 60 -11.59 -15.90 6.88
C GLN A 60 -10.60 -15.83 5.72
N ASN A 61 -9.39 -15.32 5.96
CA ASN A 61 -8.32 -15.25 4.97
C ASN A 61 -7.98 -16.63 4.41
N LYS A 62 -7.82 -17.64 5.26
CA LYS A 62 -7.55 -19.02 4.83
C LYS A 62 -8.69 -19.60 3.99
N LYS A 63 -9.95 -19.32 4.36
CA LYS A 63 -11.12 -19.78 3.60
C LYS A 63 -11.14 -19.16 2.21
N VAL A 64 -11.00 -17.84 2.12
CA VAL A 64 -11.03 -17.14 0.83
C VAL A 64 -9.79 -17.45 -0.02
N LEU A 65 -8.62 -17.66 0.59
CA LEU A 65 -7.42 -18.11 -0.13
C LEU A 65 -7.64 -19.48 -0.76
N LYS A 66 -8.17 -20.45 -0.03
CA LYS A 66 -8.51 -21.76 -0.60
C LYS A 66 -9.51 -21.65 -1.75
N ALA A 67 -10.54 -20.83 -1.60
CA ALA A 67 -11.53 -20.60 -2.65
C ALA A 67 -10.90 -19.94 -3.88
N ALA A 68 -10.10 -18.89 -3.69
CA ALA A 68 -9.44 -18.15 -4.76
C ALA A 68 -8.43 -19.03 -5.50
N LEU A 69 -7.61 -19.81 -4.78
CA LEU A 69 -6.72 -20.80 -5.40
C LEU A 69 -7.50 -21.72 -6.33
N LYS A 70 -8.59 -22.32 -5.85
CA LYS A 70 -9.44 -23.21 -6.64
C LYS A 70 -10.08 -22.53 -7.85
N GLY A 71 -10.60 -21.31 -7.69
CA GLY A 71 -11.40 -20.62 -8.71
C GLY A 71 -10.57 -19.86 -9.74
N GLU A 72 -9.40 -19.32 -9.35
CA GLU A 72 -8.68 -18.33 -10.16
C GLU A 72 -7.26 -18.79 -10.53
N TYR A 73 -6.56 -19.53 -9.66
CA TYR A 73 -5.12 -19.83 -9.85
C TYR A 73 -4.84 -21.28 -10.26
N GLU A 74 -5.62 -22.24 -9.79
CA GLU A 74 -5.52 -23.64 -10.20
C GLU A 74 -5.89 -23.89 -11.68
N PRO A 75 -6.97 -23.28 -12.25
CA PRO A 75 -7.40 -23.58 -13.62
C PRO A 75 -6.32 -23.43 -14.71
N PRO A 76 -5.54 -22.32 -14.78
CA PRO A 76 -4.50 -22.19 -15.81
C PRO A 76 -3.40 -23.24 -15.66
N VAL A 77 -3.02 -23.61 -14.43
CA VAL A 77 -2.02 -24.67 -14.19
C VAL A 77 -2.57 -26.03 -14.64
N LYS A 78 -3.80 -26.37 -14.26
CA LYS A 78 -4.46 -27.63 -14.62
C LYS A 78 -4.57 -27.83 -16.13
N ALA A 79 -4.89 -26.75 -16.85
CA ALA A 79 -5.03 -26.79 -18.29
C ALA A 79 -3.70 -27.01 -19.02
N ALA A 80 -2.59 -26.57 -18.44
CA ALA A 80 -1.28 -26.57 -19.11
C ALA A 80 -0.32 -27.67 -18.62
N MET A 81 -0.48 -28.16 -17.39
CA MET A 81 0.44 -29.12 -16.76
C MET A 81 0.47 -30.48 -17.48
N PRO A 82 1.59 -31.22 -17.41
CA PRO A 82 1.65 -32.59 -17.93
C PRO A 82 0.72 -33.54 -17.16
N LYS A 83 0.18 -34.58 -17.83
CA LYS A 83 -0.76 -35.54 -17.23
C LYS A 83 -0.20 -36.30 -16.02
N GLY A 84 1.12 -36.50 -15.98
CA GLY A 84 1.83 -37.17 -14.88
C GLY A 84 2.34 -36.23 -13.78
N ALA A 85 1.90 -34.97 -13.77
CA ALA A 85 2.31 -33.98 -12.78
C ALA A 85 2.11 -34.50 -11.35
N LYS A 86 3.13 -34.33 -10.52
CA LYS A 86 3.07 -34.66 -9.08
C LYS A 86 2.41 -33.54 -8.30
N GLN A 87 1.88 -33.87 -7.10
CA GLN A 87 1.20 -32.89 -6.24
C GLN A 87 2.10 -31.70 -5.86
N HIS A 88 3.37 -31.93 -5.55
CA HIS A 88 4.30 -30.86 -5.18
C HIS A 88 4.71 -29.99 -6.38
N GLU A 89 4.76 -30.54 -7.59
CA GLU A 89 4.99 -29.79 -8.83
C GLU A 89 3.82 -28.85 -9.10
N PHE A 90 2.60 -29.35 -8.92
CA PHE A 90 1.37 -28.55 -9.03
C PHE A 90 1.31 -27.43 -7.99
N ASP A 91 1.62 -27.74 -6.72
CA ASP A 91 1.60 -26.76 -5.64
C ASP A 91 2.63 -25.63 -5.89
N ALA A 92 3.84 -25.96 -6.33
CA ALA A 92 4.85 -24.98 -6.72
C ALA A 92 4.39 -24.11 -7.91
N ALA A 93 3.79 -24.73 -8.94
CA ALA A 93 3.29 -24.02 -10.11
C ALA A 93 2.15 -23.06 -9.76
N VAL A 94 1.24 -23.46 -8.88
CA VAL A 94 0.17 -22.58 -8.39
C VAL A 94 0.75 -21.44 -7.55
N SER A 95 1.77 -21.69 -6.71
CA SER A 95 2.47 -20.61 -5.99
C SER A 95 3.07 -19.56 -6.94
N ALA A 96 3.72 -20.01 -8.02
CA ALA A 96 4.25 -19.08 -9.03
C ALA A 96 3.14 -18.33 -9.76
N VAL A 97 2.05 -19.01 -10.17
CA VAL A 97 0.91 -18.35 -10.82
C VAL A 97 0.23 -17.34 -9.90
N PHE A 98 0.17 -17.60 -8.59
CA PHE A 98 -0.35 -16.64 -7.61
C PHE A 98 0.45 -15.33 -7.62
N ASN A 99 1.77 -15.40 -7.70
CA ASN A 99 2.64 -14.23 -7.63
C ASN A 99 2.97 -13.57 -8.98
N LEU A 100 3.13 -14.37 -10.04
CA LEU A 100 3.53 -13.91 -11.38
C LEU A 100 2.34 -13.78 -12.34
N GLY A 101 1.17 -14.31 -11.95
CA GLY A 101 -0.03 -14.36 -12.77
C GLY A 101 -0.09 -15.58 -13.72
N PRO A 102 -1.25 -15.78 -14.39
CA PRO A 102 -1.52 -16.97 -15.20
C PRO A 102 -0.62 -17.11 -16.43
N LYS A 103 0.02 -16.02 -16.90
CA LYS A 103 0.97 -16.08 -18.01
C LYS A 103 2.21 -16.93 -17.70
N PHE A 104 2.49 -17.21 -16.42
CA PHE A 104 3.60 -18.10 -16.04
C PHE A 104 3.53 -19.46 -16.76
N VAL A 105 2.33 -19.98 -17.05
CA VAL A 105 2.19 -21.27 -17.74
C VAL A 105 2.73 -21.28 -19.17
N THR A 106 2.98 -20.12 -19.77
CA THR A 106 3.61 -19.98 -21.09
C THR A 106 5.11 -19.75 -21.02
N TRP A 107 5.68 -19.54 -19.83
CA TRP A 107 7.08 -19.17 -19.65
C TRP A 107 8.01 -20.38 -19.66
N LYS A 108 9.31 -20.12 -19.86
CA LYS A 108 10.33 -21.15 -20.13
C LYS A 108 10.38 -22.25 -19.07
N ALA A 109 10.27 -21.91 -17.78
CA ALA A 109 10.29 -22.91 -16.69
C ALA A 109 9.11 -23.90 -16.81
N PHE A 110 7.90 -23.38 -17.07
CA PHE A 110 6.73 -24.23 -17.26
C PHE A 110 6.81 -25.06 -18.55
N GLN A 111 7.33 -24.48 -19.64
CA GLN A 111 7.53 -25.23 -20.88
C GLN A 111 8.56 -26.37 -20.73
N LEU A 112 9.63 -26.15 -19.95
CA LEU A 112 10.59 -27.20 -19.62
C LEU A 112 9.95 -28.32 -18.80
N TRP A 113 9.09 -27.99 -17.82
CA TRP A 113 8.32 -29.00 -17.09
C TRP A 113 7.41 -29.82 -18.00
N LYS A 114 6.68 -29.16 -18.92
CA LYS A 114 5.85 -29.85 -19.92
C LYS A 114 6.65 -30.79 -20.83
N ALA A 115 7.91 -30.46 -21.11
CA ALA A 115 8.82 -31.28 -21.88
C ALA A 115 9.45 -32.44 -21.07
N GLY A 116 9.15 -32.56 -19.77
CA GLY A 116 9.74 -33.56 -18.89
C GLY A 116 11.10 -33.18 -18.30
N GLU A 117 11.62 -31.99 -18.62
CA GLU A 117 12.93 -31.48 -18.23
C GLU A 117 12.90 -30.85 -16.82
N HIS A 118 12.55 -31.65 -15.80
CA HIS A 118 12.28 -31.17 -14.44
C HIS A 118 13.49 -30.43 -13.82
N GLN A 119 14.69 -30.97 -13.97
CA GLN A 119 15.91 -30.33 -13.44
C GLN A 119 16.19 -28.99 -14.14
N ALA A 120 16.03 -28.94 -15.47
CA ALA A 120 16.22 -27.71 -16.22
C ALA A 120 15.16 -26.66 -15.88
N ALA A 121 13.90 -27.09 -15.69
CA ALA A 121 12.80 -26.25 -15.23
C ALA A 121 13.12 -25.60 -13.88
N ALA A 122 13.52 -26.40 -12.89
CA ALA A 122 13.88 -25.93 -11.55
C ALA A 122 15.09 -24.96 -11.59
N ASN A 123 16.15 -25.32 -12.32
CA ASN A 123 17.35 -24.48 -12.46
C ASN A 123 17.04 -23.12 -13.11
N HIS A 124 16.19 -23.12 -14.15
CA HIS A 124 15.77 -21.88 -14.79
C HIS A 124 14.87 -21.06 -13.87
N TRP A 125 13.93 -21.69 -13.18
CA TRP A 125 12.98 -21.04 -12.27
C TRP A 125 13.69 -20.34 -11.12
N ALA A 126 14.61 -21.01 -10.43
CA ALA A 126 15.35 -20.45 -9.30
C ALA A 126 16.14 -19.17 -9.66
N LYS A 127 16.67 -19.12 -10.88
CA LYS A 127 17.53 -18.00 -11.34
C LYS A 127 16.76 -16.83 -11.95
N ASN A 128 15.50 -17.02 -12.33
CA ASN A 128 14.70 -16.05 -13.07
C ASN A 128 13.46 -15.59 -12.27
N TYR A 129 12.67 -14.70 -12.87
CA TYR A 129 11.39 -14.21 -12.32
C TYR A 129 11.50 -13.61 -10.90
N ASN A 130 12.67 -13.02 -10.61
CA ASN A 130 13.06 -12.49 -9.31
C ASN A 130 13.28 -10.96 -9.32
N LYS A 131 12.74 -10.28 -10.33
CA LYS A 131 12.86 -8.83 -10.52
C LYS A 131 11.52 -8.13 -10.40
N ALA A 132 11.51 -6.93 -9.84
CA ALA A 132 10.42 -5.97 -9.92
C ALA A 132 10.99 -4.58 -10.23
N GLY A 133 10.35 -3.82 -11.11
CA GLY A 133 10.88 -2.53 -11.58
C GLY A 133 12.29 -2.63 -12.18
N GLY A 134 12.63 -3.76 -12.81
CA GLY A 134 13.95 -4.03 -13.40
C GLY A 134 15.05 -4.46 -12.41
N ARG A 135 14.83 -4.34 -11.08
CA ARG A 135 15.81 -4.69 -10.05
C ARG A 135 15.52 -6.06 -9.44
N LYS A 136 16.57 -6.82 -9.13
CA LYS A 136 16.44 -8.08 -8.37
C LYS A 136 16.06 -7.77 -6.93
N LEU A 137 15.09 -8.49 -6.39
CA LEU A 137 14.66 -8.36 -5.00
C LEU A 137 15.01 -9.63 -4.24
N ALA A 138 15.71 -9.52 -3.11
CA ALA A 138 16.15 -10.67 -2.30
C ALA A 138 14.97 -11.59 -1.90
N GLY A 139 13.82 -11.02 -1.55
CA GLY A 139 12.60 -11.78 -1.25
C GLY A 139 12.08 -12.59 -2.43
N LEU A 140 12.13 -12.04 -3.65
CA LEU A 140 11.72 -12.78 -4.85
C LEU A 140 12.75 -13.82 -5.26
N VAL A 141 14.06 -13.54 -5.13
CA VAL A 141 15.12 -14.54 -5.36
C VAL A 141 14.86 -15.77 -4.49
N ARG A 142 14.71 -15.53 -3.17
CA ARG A 142 14.42 -16.59 -2.21
C ARG A 142 13.14 -17.36 -2.54
N ARG A 143 12.05 -16.67 -2.85
CA ARG A 143 10.77 -17.32 -3.22
C ARG A 143 10.93 -18.24 -4.42
N ARG A 144 11.64 -17.79 -5.46
CA ARG A 144 11.86 -18.58 -6.68
C ARG A 144 12.74 -19.80 -6.42
N GLU A 145 13.72 -19.68 -5.53
CA GLU A 145 14.54 -20.81 -5.06
C GLU A 145 13.70 -21.82 -4.27
N GLU A 146 12.87 -21.37 -3.33
CA GLU A 146 12.00 -22.23 -2.52
C GLU A 146 10.92 -22.93 -3.38
N GLU A 147 10.31 -22.24 -4.35
CA GLU A 147 9.37 -22.84 -5.31
C GLU A 147 10.05 -23.87 -6.22
N ALA A 148 11.24 -23.57 -6.75
CA ALA A 148 11.99 -24.50 -7.56
C ALA A 148 12.42 -25.74 -6.76
N HIS A 149 12.77 -25.55 -5.49
CA HIS A 149 13.08 -26.65 -4.58
C HIS A 149 11.86 -27.53 -4.34
N LEU A 150 10.72 -26.94 -3.96
CA LEU A 150 9.46 -27.67 -3.80
C LEU A 150 9.07 -28.44 -5.06
N PHE A 151 9.18 -27.78 -6.22
CA PHE A 151 8.89 -28.38 -7.52
C PHE A 151 9.74 -29.64 -7.75
N LEU A 152 11.04 -29.59 -7.47
CA LEU A 152 11.97 -30.67 -7.78
C LEU A 152 11.97 -31.80 -6.73
N THR A 153 11.90 -31.46 -5.44
CA THR A 153 12.15 -32.40 -4.34
C THR A 153 10.89 -32.81 -3.60
N GLY A 154 9.80 -32.04 -3.72
CA GLY A 154 8.62 -32.20 -2.90
C GLY A 154 8.77 -31.75 -1.45
N VAL A 155 9.89 -31.10 -1.10
CA VAL A 155 10.14 -30.57 0.23
C VAL A 155 9.61 -29.14 0.33
N TYR A 156 8.72 -28.91 1.29
CA TYR A 156 8.13 -27.60 1.55
C TYR A 156 9.03 -26.80 2.49
N ALA A 157 10.12 -26.27 1.94
CA ALA A 157 11.03 -25.41 2.67
C ALA A 157 10.28 -24.21 3.30
N GLY A 158 10.58 -23.89 4.56
CA GLY A 158 10.02 -22.71 5.25
C GLY A 158 8.74 -22.92 6.07
N ILE A 159 8.06 -24.07 5.97
CA ILE A 159 6.80 -24.37 6.71
C ILE A 159 6.88 -25.51 7.74
N GLY A 160 8.07 -26.00 8.08
CA GLY A 160 8.30 -26.87 9.24
C GLY A 160 8.36 -28.38 8.98
N GLU A 161 8.03 -28.87 7.79
CA GLU A 161 8.27 -30.27 7.38
C GLU A 161 9.46 -30.33 6.40
N GLY A 162 10.67 -30.53 6.94
CA GLY A 162 11.92 -30.75 6.18
C GLY A 162 13.06 -29.73 6.40
N VAL A 163 13.34 -29.38 7.66
CA VAL A 163 14.39 -28.44 8.19
C VAL A 163 15.61 -28.27 7.24
N GLN A 164 16.04 -27.07 6.84
CA GLN A 164 16.36 -25.90 7.67
C GLN A 164 15.71 -24.60 7.17
N ARG A 165 14.90 -23.96 8.04
CA ARG A 165 15.06 -22.52 8.23
C ARG A 165 16.41 -22.33 8.92
N LYS A 166 17.51 -22.29 8.17
CA LYS A 166 18.68 -21.56 8.66
C LYS A 166 18.20 -20.13 8.66
N GLU A 167 17.93 -19.61 9.85
CA GLU A 167 18.15 -18.19 10.05
C GLU A 167 19.63 -18.01 9.66
N THR A 168 19.87 -17.64 8.40
CA THR A 168 21.13 -17.03 8.05
C THR A 168 21.27 -15.92 9.07
N ALA A 169 22.35 -15.99 9.86
CA ALA A 169 22.69 -14.99 10.86
C ALA A 169 22.26 -13.65 10.28
N LYS A 170 21.32 -12.97 10.96
CA LYS A 170 20.76 -11.68 10.53
C LYS A 170 21.86 -10.97 9.75
N PRO A 171 21.70 -10.69 8.44
CA PRO A 171 22.69 -9.88 7.75
C PRO A 171 22.93 -8.70 8.67
N SER A 172 24.21 -8.49 9.06
CA SER A 172 24.63 -7.41 9.96
C SER A 172 23.78 -6.20 9.64
N PRO A 173 22.94 -5.71 10.57
CA PRO A 173 21.75 -4.96 10.19
C PRO A 173 22.17 -3.83 9.26
N GLN A 174 21.81 -3.99 8.00
CA GLN A 174 22.15 -3.00 7.00
C GLN A 174 21.07 -1.93 7.10
N PRO A 175 21.42 -0.66 6.82
CA PRO A 175 20.44 0.38 6.70
C PRO A 175 19.36 -0.07 5.71
N ASP A 176 18.11 -0.13 6.18
CA ASP A 176 16.99 -0.56 5.35
C ASP A 176 16.57 0.63 4.49
N PRO A 177 16.67 0.56 3.15
CA PRO A 177 16.31 1.67 2.27
C PRO A 177 14.84 2.07 2.42
N VAL A 178 13.97 1.16 2.89
CA VAL A 178 12.57 1.46 3.18
C VAL A 178 12.44 2.31 4.45
N VAL A 179 13.27 2.04 5.45
CA VAL A 179 13.32 2.83 6.68
C VAL A 179 13.94 4.19 6.40
N GLU A 180 14.99 4.25 5.58
CA GLU A 180 15.62 5.50 5.15
C GLU A 180 14.62 6.41 4.42
N GLU A 181 13.87 5.86 3.45
CA GLU A 181 12.79 6.58 2.76
C GLU A 181 11.71 7.05 3.74
N ALA A 182 11.30 6.21 4.69
CA ALA A 182 10.33 6.59 5.70
C ALA A 182 10.85 7.68 6.65
N GLN A 183 12.13 7.64 7.03
CA GLN A 183 12.79 8.67 7.84
C GLN A 183 12.84 10.00 7.08
N GLU A 184 13.17 10.00 5.80
CA GLU A 184 13.10 11.20 4.93
C GLU A 184 11.68 11.78 4.91
N ALA A 185 10.69 10.92 4.68
CA ALA A 185 9.28 11.32 4.63
C ALA A 185 8.81 11.91 5.97
N LEU A 186 9.05 11.20 7.08
CA LEU A 186 8.70 11.65 8.43
C LEU A 186 9.32 12.99 8.78
N LYS A 187 10.61 13.18 8.45
CA LYS A 187 11.32 14.45 8.66
C LYS A 187 10.69 15.59 7.86
N ARG A 188 10.29 15.31 6.61
CA ARG A 188 9.60 16.28 5.75
C ARG A 188 8.23 16.68 6.29
N PHE A 189 7.53 15.78 6.99
CA PHE A 189 6.25 16.07 7.64
C PHE A 189 6.38 16.69 9.04
N GLY A 190 7.59 17.04 9.47
CA GLY A 190 7.83 17.66 10.77
C GLY A 190 7.85 16.67 11.95
N PHE A 191 7.83 15.36 11.70
CA PHE A 191 8.16 14.36 12.72
C PHE A 191 9.68 14.22 12.81
N ASP A 192 10.18 13.87 13.99
CA ASP A 192 11.62 13.76 14.23
C ASP A 192 12.05 12.28 14.37
N PRO A 193 12.40 11.61 13.27
CA PRO A 193 12.83 10.22 13.32
C PRO A 193 14.28 10.05 13.79
N GLY A 194 15.03 11.14 14.02
CA GLY A 194 16.47 11.12 14.26
C GLY A 194 17.29 11.25 12.97
N ALA A 195 18.45 10.57 12.93
CA ALA A 195 19.27 10.52 11.73
C ALA A 195 18.55 9.72 10.63
N ILE A 196 18.78 10.11 9.37
CA ILE A 196 18.32 9.35 8.20
C ILE A 196 19.44 8.36 7.91
N ASP A 197 19.34 7.23 8.58
CA ASP A 197 20.40 6.23 8.66
C ASP A 197 19.89 4.84 8.26
N GLY A 198 18.61 4.69 7.93
CA GLY A 198 17.99 3.41 7.59
C GLY A 198 17.75 2.50 8.80
N TRP A 199 17.87 3.01 10.03
CA TRP A 199 17.70 2.23 11.25
C TRP A 199 16.38 2.52 11.97
N MET A 200 15.66 1.45 12.34
CA MET A 200 14.49 1.56 13.22
C MET A 200 14.91 1.78 14.68
N GLY A 201 15.36 3.00 14.98
CA GLY A 201 15.71 3.44 16.33
C GLY A 201 14.50 3.84 17.19
N ARG A 202 14.74 4.11 18.48
CA ARG A 202 13.71 4.59 19.42
C ARG A 202 13.03 5.87 18.94
N ARG A 203 13.80 6.79 18.33
CA ARG A 203 13.30 8.05 17.76
C ARG A 203 12.47 7.82 16.50
N THR A 204 12.95 6.98 15.58
CA THR A 204 12.21 6.60 14.37
C THR A 204 10.88 5.94 14.71
N LYS A 205 10.85 5.00 15.67
CA LYS A 205 9.62 4.38 16.16
C LYS A 205 8.64 5.40 16.76
N ALA A 206 9.14 6.36 17.55
CA ALA A 206 8.31 7.41 18.13
C ALA A 206 7.73 8.33 17.04
N ALA A 207 8.52 8.69 16.02
CA ALA A 207 8.08 9.48 14.87
C ALA A 207 7.03 8.74 14.04
N VAL A 208 7.24 7.45 13.77
CA VAL A 208 6.26 6.59 13.07
C VAL A 208 4.96 6.52 13.87
N LEU A 209 5.03 6.32 15.19
CA LEU A 209 3.85 6.26 16.03
C LEU A 209 3.11 7.60 16.08
N ALA A 210 3.82 8.71 16.14
CA ALA A 210 3.24 10.05 16.08
C ALA A 210 2.54 10.30 14.73
N TYR A 211 3.18 9.90 13.63
CA TYR A 211 2.60 9.95 12.29
C TYR A 211 1.38 9.03 12.14
N GLN A 212 1.41 7.81 12.68
CA GLN A 212 0.25 6.92 12.65
C GLN A 212 -0.92 7.51 13.45
N LYS A 213 -0.66 8.18 14.58
CA LYS A 213 -1.70 8.87 15.37
C LYS A 213 -2.39 9.99 14.60
N THR A 214 -1.72 10.64 13.65
CA THR A 214 -2.35 11.67 12.81
C THR A 214 -3.19 11.07 11.67
N HIS A 215 -3.17 9.75 11.48
CA HIS A 215 -3.85 9.06 10.38
C HIS A 215 -4.80 7.95 10.91
N PRO A 216 -6.11 8.21 11.00
CA PRO A 216 -7.08 7.29 11.62
C PRO A 216 -7.22 5.92 10.90
N HIS A 217 -6.79 5.83 9.64
CA HIS A 217 -6.78 4.60 8.86
C HIS A 217 -5.51 3.74 9.06
N LEU A 218 -4.50 4.23 9.77
CA LEU A 218 -3.31 3.46 10.13
C LEU A 218 -3.46 2.79 11.51
N THR A 219 -2.65 1.77 11.76
CA THR A 219 -2.53 1.11 13.06
C THR A 219 -1.44 1.83 13.86
N ASN A 220 -1.70 2.17 15.13
CA ASN A 220 -0.77 2.89 16.00
C ASN A 220 0.22 1.93 16.70
N ASP A 221 1.05 1.23 15.94
CA ASP A 221 2.00 0.23 16.44
C ASP A 221 3.47 0.68 16.42
N GLY A 222 3.77 1.83 15.80
CA GLY A 222 5.12 2.36 15.61
C GLY A 222 5.94 1.54 14.61
N ILE A 223 5.31 0.69 13.80
CA ILE A 223 5.96 -0.17 12.81
C ILE A 223 5.72 0.42 11.42
N ILE A 224 6.78 0.52 10.61
CA ILE A 224 6.67 0.89 9.19
C ILE A 224 6.16 -0.33 8.42
N GLY A 225 4.86 -0.61 8.55
CA GLY A 225 4.19 -1.63 7.76
C GLY A 225 3.89 -1.15 6.33
N PRO A 226 3.45 -2.04 5.42
CA PRO A 226 3.10 -1.68 4.06
C PRO A 226 2.09 -0.52 3.98
N ALA A 227 1.11 -0.48 4.90
CA ALA A 227 0.11 0.58 4.98
C ALA A 227 0.72 1.94 5.36
N THR A 228 1.62 1.96 6.36
CA THR A 228 2.30 3.18 6.82
C THR A 228 3.23 3.72 5.76
N LEU A 229 4.01 2.85 5.11
CA LEU A 229 4.91 3.26 4.02
C LEU A 229 4.13 3.79 2.81
N ALA A 230 3.05 3.11 2.41
CA ALA A 230 2.21 3.56 1.30
C ALA A 230 1.58 4.92 1.58
N GLN A 231 1.18 5.20 2.83
CA GLN A 231 0.67 6.52 3.20
C GLN A 231 1.78 7.58 3.17
N LEU A 232 2.95 7.29 3.76
CA LEU A 232 4.11 8.22 3.74
C LEU A 232 4.50 8.61 2.32
N ARG A 233 4.51 7.65 1.39
CA ARG A 233 4.79 7.90 -0.03
C ARG A 233 3.76 8.80 -0.69
N ARG A 234 2.47 8.55 -0.44
CA ARG A 234 1.38 9.39 -0.98
C ARG A 234 1.48 10.82 -0.48
N ASP A 235 1.65 11.00 0.82
CA ASP A 235 1.76 12.33 1.42
C ASP A 235 3.01 13.04 0.88
N ALA A 236 4.09 12.30 0.59
CA ALA A 236 5.37 12.87 0.15
C ALA A 236 5.27 13.39 -1.28
N VAL A 237 4.48 12.72 -2.12
CA VAL A 237 4.12 13.18 -3.47
C VAL A 237 3.24 14.43 -3.40
N ALA A 238 2.18 14.43 -2.59
CA ALA A 238 1.31 15.59 -2.41
C ALA A 238 2.06 16.83 -1.91
N THR A 239 3.06 16.63 -1.05
CA THR A 239 3.94 17.71 -0.55
C THR A 239 4.96 18.18 -1.59
N LYS A 240 5.35 17.33 -2.55
CA LYS A 240 6.18 17.78 -3.69
C LYS A 240 5.35 18.63 -4.64
N GLU A 241 4.14 18.23 -4.97
CA GLU A 241 3.26 18.98 -5.88
C GLU A 241 2.93 20.37 -5.34
N THR A 242 2.60 20.49 -4.05
CA THR A 242 2.33 21.78 -3.39
C THR A 242 3.55 22.70 -3.32
N LEU A 243 4.75 22.19 -3.06
CA LEU A 243 5.99 23.00 -3.07
C LEU A 243 6.42 23.42 -4.49
N THR A 244 6.06 22.63 -5.51
CA THR A 244 6.40 22.95 -6.91
C THR A 244 5.39 23.95 -7.50
N GLN A 245 4.13 23.92 -7.07
CA GLN A 245 3.09 24.90 -7.43
C GLN A 245 3.13 26.17 -6.57
N GLY A 246 3.81 26.15 -5.42
CA GLY A 246 4.01 27.30 -4.52
C GLY A 246 5.15 28.25 -4.91
N GLY A 247 5.72 28.12 -6.12
CA GLY A 247 6.83 28.93 -6.62
C GLY A 247 6.49 30.36 -7.06
N GLY A 248 5.37 30.93 -6.62
CA GLY A 248 5.00 32.29 -7.01
C GLY A 248 3.83 32.86 -6.22
N PHE A 249 4.04 33.26 -4.97
CA PHE A 249 3.36 34.39 -4.34
C PHE A 249 4.20 34.89 -3.15
N PRO A 250 4.71 36.13 -3.15
CA PRO A 250 5.54 36.65 -2.07
C PRO A 250 4.67 37.11 -0.89
N TRP A 251 5.12 36.77 0.32
CA TRP A 251 4.92 37.51 1.57
C TRP A 251 3.48 37.77 2.03
N CYS A 252 2.97 36.91 2.91
CA CYS A 252 2.19 37.36 4.07
C CYS A 252 2.31 36.34 5.21
N LEU A 253 3.29 36.54 6.10
CA LEU A 253 3.23 35.96 7.45
C LEU A 253 2.19 36.75 8.26
N PRO A 254 1.30 36.09 9.02
CA PRO A 254 0.91 36.62 10.31
C PRO A 254 1.87 36.07 11.36
N LEU A 255 2.60 36.98 12.01
CA LEU A 255 3.21 36.77 13.31
C LEU A 255 2.13 36.23 14.27
N VAL A 256 2.24 34.98 14.72
CA VAL A 256 1.60 34.56 15.96
C VAL A 256 2.51 35.00 17.10
N ARG A 257 2.23 36.20 17.63
CA ARG A 257 2.83 36.68 18.87
C ARG A 257 1.90 36.30 20.01
N SER A 258 2.43 35.47 20.89
CA SER A 258 1.90 35.09 22.20
C SER A 258 1.53 36.29 23.07
N LEU A 259 0.36 36.22 23.71
CA LEU A 259 -0.02 36.98 24.90
C LEU A 259 -0.91 36.08 25.79
N PRO A 260 -0.59 35.90 27.09
CA PRO A 260 -1.43 35.13 28.01
C PRO A 260 -2.52 35.99 28.65
N ALA A 261 -3.64 35.32 28.98
CA ALA A 261 -4.67 35.55 30.00
C ALA A 261 -4.80 36.94 30.66
N PHE A 262 -6.04 37.46 30.77
CA PHE A 262 -6.71 37.72 32.06
C PHE A 262 -8.19 38.19 31.91
N LEU A 263 -9.08 37.49 32.63
CA LEU A 263 -10.35 37.87 33.31
C LEU A 263 -11.49 38.65 32.59
N GLY A 264 -12.67 38.02 32.61
CA GLY A 264 -13.82 38.59 33.36
C GLY A 264 -15.07 39.02 32.57
N ALA A 265 -16.24 38.56 33.04
CA ALA A 265 -17.60 39.14 32.90
C ALA A 265 -18.26 39.09 31.50
N SER A 266 -19.20 38.17 31.21
CA SER A 266 -20.64 38.16 31.55
C SER A 266 -21.56 38.94 30.59
N LEU A 267 -22.52 38.21 30.01
CA LEU A 267 -23.92 38.56 29.67
C LEU A 267 -24.25 39.81 28.80
N HIS A 268 -24.82 39.50 27.62
CA HIS A 268 -26.05 40.06 27.01
C HIS A 268 -26.20 41.57 26.66
N TRP A 269 -26.59 41.77 25.37
CA TRP A 269 -27.45 42.82 24.75
C TRP A 269 -26.85 43.85 23.76
N LEU A 270 -27.56 43.93 22.61
CA LEU A 270 -27.92 45.07 21.72
C LEU A 270 -26.82 45.72 20.86
N LEU A 271 -26.86 45.60 19.52
CA LEU A 271 -27.71 46.36 18.57
C LEU A 271 -27.78 47.87 18.88
N LEU A 272 -27.14 48.70 18.04
CA LEU A 272 -27.78 49.80 17.30
C LEU A 272 -26.75 50.71 16.58
N LEU A 273 -27.13 51.06 15.35
CA LEU A 273 -26.90 52.33 14.67
C LEU A 273 -25.48 52.68 14.19
N TRP A 274 -25.20 52.20 12.99
CA TRP A 274 -24.46 52.98 11.98
C TRP A 274 -25.28 54.23 11.59
N ARG A 275 -24.81 55.41 11.99
CA ARG A 275 -25.20 56.68 11.38
C ARG A 275 -24.15 57.75 11.66
N TRP A 276 -23.38 58.10 10.63
CA TRP A 276 -22.85 59.45 10.31
C TRP A 276 -22.08 59.34 8.99
N SER A 277 -22.71 59.67 7.85
CA SER A 277 -22.80 61.01 7.24
C SER A 277 -21.49 61.52 6.66
N GLY A 278 -21.44 61.54 5.32
CA GLY A 278 -20.43 62.22 4.51
C GLY A 278 -20.89 62.28 3.05
N LEU A 279 -21.82 63.21 2.76
CA LEU A 279 -22.16 63.70 1.41
C LEU A 279 -20.89 64.18 0.70
N ALA A 280 -20.59 63.72 -0.53
CA ALA A 280 -21.07 64.20 -1.84
C ALA A 280 -20.29 65.42 -2.40
N GLY A 281 -19.75 65.23 -3.62
CA GLY A 281 -19.18 66.25 -4.52
C GLY A 281 -17.72 65.93 -4.91
N GLY A 282 -17.32 65.78 -6.18
CA GLY A 282 -18.01 65.87 -7.46
C GLY A 282 -17.06 65.53 -8.63
N ILE A 283 -17.68 65.17 -9.76
CA ILE A 283 -17.33 65.41 -11.18
C ILE A 283 -15.89 65.11 -11.68
N GLY A 284 -15.78 64.17 -12.62
CA GLY A 284 -14.67 64.02 -13.55
C GLY A 284 -14.90 62.88 -14.54
N THR A 285 -15.01 63.19 -15.82
CA THR A 285 -15.53 62.34 -16.90
C THR A 285 -14.47 61.58 -17.71
N TYR A 286 -14.92 60.50 -18.39
CA TYR A 286 -14.37 59.79 -19.57
C TYR A 286 -13.09 58.94 -19.43
N GLY A 287 -13.17 57.67 -19.84
CA GLY A 287 -12.01 56.82 -20.07
C GLY A 287 -12.29 55.31 -20.19
N ASN A 288 -12.69 54.90 -21.39
CA ASN A 288 -12.99 53.55 -21.87
C ASN A 288 -11.87 52.49 -21.63
N ALA A 289 -12.26 51.24 -21.27
CA ALA A 289 -11.82 49.97 -21.90
C ALA A 289 -11.83 48.76 -20.94
N GLY A 290 -12.29 47.61 -21.46
CA GLY A 290 -11.71 46.30 -21.08
C GLY A 290 -12.55 45.40 -20.20
N SER A 291 -13.47 44.68 -20.82
CA SER A 291 -14.25 43.58 -20.25
C SER A 291 -13.39 42.43 -19.71
N THR A 292 -13.67 41.97 -18.49
CA THR A 292 -13.64 40.54 -18.16
C THR A 292 -14.67 40.25 -17.07
N ARG A 293 -15.81 39.68 -17.44
CA ARG A 293 -16.86 39.22 -16.53
C ARG A 293 -16.34 37.98 -15.79
N CYS A 294 -16.08 38.09 -14.49
CA CYS A 294 -16.13 36.94 -13.60
C CYS A 294 -17.60 36.64 -13.29
N LEU A 295 -18.07 35.48 -13.75
CA LEU A 295 -19.36 34.90 -13.37
C LEU A 295 -19.32 34.56 -11.88
N ALA A 296 -19.97 35.40 -11.06
CA ALA A 296 -20.31 35.06 -9.68
C ALA A 296 -21.55 34.14 -9.71
N VAL A 297 -21.36 32.88 -9.34
CA VAL A 297 -22.45 31.94 -9.08
C VAL A 297 -23.12 32.35 -7.77
N ARG A 298 -24.34 32.89 -7.84
CA ARG A 298 -25.21 33.10 -6.68
C ARG A 298 -25.80 31.76 -6.25
N TRP A 299 -25.65 31.46 -4.97
CA TRP A 299 -26.40 30.42 -4.26
C TRP A 299 -27.73 31.01 -3.80
N SER A 300 -28.82 30.61 -4.44
CA SER A 300 -30.18 30.66 -3.92
C SER A 300 -30.96 29.59 -4.67
N ASP A 301 -31.41 28.56 -3.97
CA ASP A 301 -32.64 27.77 -4.21
C ASP A 301 -32.54 26.43 -3.47
N VAL A 302 -32.95 26.42 -2.20
CA VAL A 302 -33.47 25.22 -1.53
C VAL A 302 -34.65 25.66 -0.68
N GLU A 303 -35.86 25.58 -1.24
CA GLU A 303 -37.11 25.34 -0.51
C GLU A 303 -38.25 25.14 -1.53
N ALA A 304 -38.59 23.88 -1.83
CA ALA A 304 -39.94 23.41 -2.12
C ALA A 304 -39.95 21.87 -2.35
N LEU A 305 -40.70 21.19 -1.47
CA LEU A 305 -41.05 19.75 -1.36
C LEU A 305 -40.18 18.90 -0.42
#